data_AF-E5YAM4-F1
#
_entry.id   AF-E5YAM4-F1
#
_cell.length_a   1.000
_cell.length_b   1.000
_cell.length_c   1.000
_cell.angle_alpha   90.00
_cell.angle_beta   90.00
_cell.angle_gamma   90.00
#
_symmetry.space_group_name_H-M   'P 1'
#
loop_
_entity.id
_entity.type
_entity.pdbx_description
1 polymer ?
#
loop_
_entity_poly.entity_id
_entity_poly.type
_entity_poly.pdbx_seq_one_letter_code
_entity_poly.pdbx_strand_id
1 'polypeptide(L)'
;MSITRRQFIKGVTLASLHWWVSPLTAFAQGPFPFPSIEIEDKPVLTLRAGLSSLGGMKGLLQQGRNVLICPTMRYLPPIGCGRNTDPQIVQELILQSLNAGAEVVRVLDTPWATPERCAKASGLRRVCDAFDANMLVWPTRTSEYVFCPLPGTSFSGLHIVKAALEADAIIFAPHALPDVDCSESQFMLHMLMGLVKERYSLSIAQQHEDVTRHILSLLSTKLLVIDKQMETVCPSN
;
A
#
# COMPACT_ATOMS: atom_id res chain seq x y z
N MET A 1 -27.17 -9.11 -11.47
CA MET A 1 -26.22 -10.09 -12.02
C MET A 1 -24.81 -9.60 -11.73
N SER A 2 -24.17 -10.12 -10.69
CA SER A 2 -22.84 -9.68 -10.25
C SER A 2 -21.76 -10.48 -10.96
N ILE A 3 -20.95 -9.80 -11.77
CA ILE A 3 -19.81 -10.36 -12.48
C ILE A 3 -18.64 -10.42 -11.49
N THR A 4 -18.07 -11.61 -11.29
CA THR A 4 -16.92 -11.81 -10.39
C THR A 4 -15.61 -11.75 -11.18
N ARG A 5 -14.54 -11.24 -10.55
CA ARG A 5 -13.17 -10.92 -11.06
C ARG A 5 -12.50 -11.94 -12.01
N ARG A 6 -13.01 -13.17 -12.11
CA ARG A 6 -12.54 -14.23 -13.03
C ARG A 6 -13.19 -14.26 -14.41
N GLN A 7 -14.36 -13.64 -14.59
CA GLN A 7 -15.07 -13.65 -15.89
C GLN A 7 -14.53 -12.62 -16.88
N PHE A 8 -13.69 -11.69 -16.43
CA PHE A 8 -13.20 -10.62 -17.29
C PHE A 8 -12.01 -11.03 -18.18
N ILE A 9 -11.27 -12.09 -17.82
CA ILE A 9 -10.03 -12.39 -18.55
C ILE A 9 -10.25 -13.30 -19.77
N LYS A 10 -10.73 -14.55 -19.70
CA LYS A 10 -10.86 -15.38 -20.93
C LYS A 10 -11.91 -16.47 -20.77
N GLY A 11 -12.82 -16.56 -21.73
CA GLY A 11 -13.61 -17.77 -21.94
C GLY A 11 -12.75 -18.89 -22.54
N VAL A 12 -13.17 -20.13 -22.26
CA VAL A 12 -12.88 -21.41 -22.95
C VAL A 12 -11.94 -22.40 -22.22
N THR A 13 -12.62 -23.38 -21.58
CA THR A 13 -12.43 -24.86 -21.50
C THR A 13 -11.55 -25.56 -20.44
N LEU A 14 -12.29 -26.34 -19.61
CA LEU A 14 -12.12 -27.73 -19.15
C LEU A 14 -10.92 -28.15 -18.26
N ALA A 15 -11.23 -28.21 -16.96
CA ALA A 15 -11.07 -29.33 -16.04
C ALA A 15 -9.70 -30.06 -15.94
N SER A 16 -9.05 -29.89 -14.79
CA SER A 16 -8.59 -31.02 -13.97
C SER A 16 -8.43 -30.57 -12.51
N LEU A 17 -9.02 -31.35 -11.59
CA LEU A 17 -8.96 -31.16 -10.15
C LEU A 17 -7.54 -31.40 -9.64
N HIS A 18 -6.91 -30.38 -9.07
CA HIS A 18 -5.92 -30.57 -8.01
C HIS A 18 -6.24 -29.60 -6.86
N TRP A 19 -7.00 -30.13 -5.91
CA TRP A 19 -7.42 -29.48 -4.68
C TRP A 19 -6.23 -29.47 -3.71
N TRP A 20 -5.30 -28.53 -3.87
CA TRP A 20 -4.39 -28.15 -2.80
C TRP A 20 -5.09 -27.09 -1.94
N VAL A 21 -5.73 -27.54 -0.86
CA VAL A 21 -6.12 -26.62 0.22
C VAL A 21 -4.84 -26.09 0.83
N SER A 22 -4.51 -24.84 0.55
CA SER A 22 -3.56 -24.12 1.41
C SER A 22 -4.26 -23.88 2.76
N PRO A 23 -3.71 -24.35 3.90
CA PRO A 23 -4.36 -24.19 5.22
C PRO A 23 -4.23 -22.77 5.80
N LEU A 24 -4.18 -21.73 4.97
CA LEU A 24 -4.01 -20.34 5.42
C LEU A 24 -5.26 -19.52 5.09
N THR A 25 -6.41 -19.95 5.60
CA THR A 25 -7.60 -19.11 5.71
C THR A 25 -8.10 -19.16 7.14
N ALA A 26 -7.39 -18.47 8.03
CA ALA A 26 -7.91 -17.97 9.30
C ALA A 26 -6.93 -16.95 9.90
N PHE A 27 -6.74 -15.81 9.23
CA PHE A 27 -6.29 -14.58 9.91
C PHE A 27 -7.26 -13.47 9.56
N ALA A 28 -8.40 -13.50 10.24
CA ALA A 28 -9.29 -12.37 10.36
C ALA A 28 -9.81 -12.36 11.79
N GLN A 29 -9.12 -11.64 12.68
CA GLN A 29 -9.64 -11.10 13.94
C GLN A 29 -8.87 -9.81 14.23
N GLY A 30 -8.98 -8.85 13.31
CA GLY A 30 -8.43 -7.51 13.42
C GLY A 30 -9.34 -6.53 12.68
N PRO A 31 -9.22 -5.22 12.94
CA PRO A 31 -10.09 -4.20 12.35
C PRO A 31 -10.01 -4.13 10.81
N PHE A 32 -8.90 -4.60 10.22
CA PHE A 32 -8.66 -4.54 8.79
C PHE A 32 -8.94 -5.87 8.07
N PRO A 33 -9.30 -5.84 6.77
CA PRO A 33 -9.61 -7.05 6.00
C PRO A 33 -8.39 -7.90 5.61
N PHE A 34 -7.19 -7.51 6.04
CA PHE A 34 -5.91 -8.19 5.81
C PHE A 34 -5.00 -8.03 7.05
N PRO A 35 -3.93 -8.85 7.19
CA PRO A 35 -3.00 -8.73 8.30
C PRO A 35 -2.45 -7.30 8.45
N SER A 36 -2.36 -6.84 9.69
CA SER A 36 -1.82 -5.52 10.02
C SER A 36 -0.74 -5.59 11.10
N ILE A 37 0.28 -4.75 10.98
CA ILE A 37 1.34 -4.54 11.97
C ILE A 37 1.32 -3.07 12.34
N GLU A 38 1.21 -2.75 13.62
CA GLU A 38 1.29 -1.38 14.12
C GLU A 38 2.67 -1.14 14.75
N ILE A 39 3.27 0.02 14.45
CA ILE A 39 4.62 0.38 14.88
C ILE A 39 4.54 1.68 15.67
N GLU A 40 4.67 1.59 16.98
CA GLU A 40 4.70 2.76 17.87
C GLU A 40 6.13 3.19 18.22
N ASP A 41 7.05 2.22 18.32
CA ASP A 41 8.48 2.44 18.53
C ASP A 41 9.32 1.34 17.85
N LYS A 42 10.64 1.56 17.83
CA LYS A 42 11.67 0.60 17.36
C LYS A 42 11.30 -0.04 16.00
N PRO A 43 11.15 0.76 14.93
CA PRO A 43 10.45 0.37 13.71
C PRO A 43 10.92 -0.94 13.09
N VAL A 44 12.24 -1.12 12.97
CA VAL A 44 12.83 -2.32 12.38
C VAL A 44 12.57 -3.58 13.24
N LEU A 45 12.67 -3.47 14.57
CA LEU A 45 12.48 -4.61 15.46
C LEU A 45 11.01 -5.04 15.47
N THR A 46 10.10 -4.08 15.61
CA THR A 46 8.65 -4.32 15.62
C THR A 46 8.18 -4.89 14.29
N LEU A 47 8.65 -4.33 13.17
CA LEU A 47 8.33 -4.85 11.84
C LEU A 47 8.82 -6.29 11.64
N ARG A 48 10.07 -6.60 12.03
CA ARG A 48 10.60 -7.96 11.91
C ARG A 48 9.82 -8.95 12.75
N ALA A 49 9.51 -8.60 14.01
CA ALA A 49 8.72 -9.45 14.89
C ALA A 49 7.31 -9.69 14.34
N GLY A 50 6.65 -8.64 13.86
CA GLY A 50 5.33 -8.74 13.22
C GLY A 50 5.35 -9.57 11.92
N LEU A 51 6.35 -9.39 11.07
CA LEU A 51 6.50 -10.23 9.88
C LEU A 51 6.77 -11.69 10.28
N SER A 52 7.62 -11.95 11.26
CA SER A 52 7.89 -13.30 11.75
C SER A 52 6.64 -14.00 12.29
N SER A 53 5.76 -13.30 13.00
CA SER A 53 4.50 -13.88 13.49
C SER A 53 3.54 -14.25 12.36
N LEU A 54 3.65 -13.58 11.21
CA LEU A 54 2.92 -13.88 9.98
C LEU A 54 3.58 -14.98 9.11
N GLY A 55 4.58 -15.69 9.64
CA GLY A 55 5.35 -16.70 8.87
C GLY A 55 6.45 -16.09 7.98
N GLY A 56 6.84 -14.85 8.26
CA GLY A 56 7.78 -14.08 7.48
C GLY A 56 7.20 -13.61 6.14
N MET A 57 8.04 -12.93 5.37
CA MET A 57 7.63 -12.43 4.05
C MET A 57 7.27 -13.57 3.07
N LYS A 58 7.80 -14.79 3.27
CA LYS A 58 7.41 -15.99 2.50
C LYS A 58 5.98 -16.48 2.77
N GLY A 59 5.40 -16.14 3.92
CA GLY A 59 3.99 -16.40 4.21
C GLY A 59 3.05 -15.46 3.44
N LEU A 60 3.56 -14.29 3.03
CA LEU A 60 2.81 -13.23 2.35
C LEU A 60 3.06 -13.22 0.82
N LEU A 61 4.27 -13.59 0.40
CA LEU A 61 4.76 -13.53 -0.98
C LEU A 61 5.30 -14.89 -1.43
N GLN A 62 4.96 -15.26 -2.67
CA GLN A 62 5.64 -16.34 -3.39
C GLN A 62 6.89 -15.78 -4.11
N GLN A 63 7.83 -16.66 -4.48
CA GLN A 63 8.97 -16.26 -5.32
C GLN A 63 8.51 -15.78 -6.71
N GLY A 64 9.28 -14.88 -7.31
CA GLY A 64 9.04 -14.38 -8.67
C GLY A 64 7.87 -13.39 -8.78
N ARG A 65 7.56 -12.66 -7.70
CA ARG A 65 6.41 -11.74 -7.63
C ARG A 65 6.84 -10.29 -7.76
N ASN A 66 5.96 -9.49 -8.35
CA ASN A 66 6.05 -8.03 -8.39
C ASN A 66 5.41 -7.43 -7.13
N VAL A 67 6.23 -6.79 -6.30
CA VAL A 67 5.81 -6.20 -5.03
C VAL A 67 5.74 -4.69 -5.15
N LEU A 68 4.62 -4.11 -4.73
CA LEU A 68 4.44 -2.68 -4.56
C LEU A 68 4.36 -2.33 -3.08
N ILE A 69 5.27 -1.48 -2.61
CA ILE A 69 5.26 -0.91 -1.27
C ILE A 69 4.68 0.50 -1.36
N CYS A 70 3.63 0.78 -0.60
CA CYS A 70 2.88 2.04 -0.67
C CYS A 70 2.99 2.80 0.67
N PRO A 71 4.07 3.57 0.90
CA PRO A 71 4.21 4.39 2.10
C PRO A 71 3.43 5.71 2.01
N THR A 72 3.43 6.48 3.09
CA THR A 72 3.11 7.90 3.06
C THR A 72 4.36 8.71 2.72
N MET A 73 4.36 9.36 1.57
CA MET A 73 5.39 10.28 1.07
C MET A 73 4.72 11.53 0.50
N ARG A 74 3.91 12.23 1.29
CA ARG A 74 3.00 13.28 0.78
C ARG A 74 3.35 14.69 1.23
N TYR A 75 4.11 14.81 2.30
CA TYR A 75 4.34 16.07 2.99
C TYR A 75 5.79 16.54 2.84
N LEU A 76 5.99 17.86 2.84
CA LEU A 76 7.30 18.51 2.80
C LEU A 76 8.09 18.52 4.11
N PRO A 77 7.50 18.40 5.33
CA PRO A 77 8.29 18.33 6.55
C PRO A 77 9.36 17.23 6.48
N PRO A 78 10.55 17.48 7.05
CA PRO A 78 11.66 16.55 7.02
C PRO A 78 11.40 15.29 7.86
N ILE A 79 12.29 14.30 7.73
CA ILE A 79 12.32 13.08 8.55
C ILE A 79 12.19 13.43 10.04
N GLY A 80 11.40 12.66 10.79
CA GLY A 80 11.20 12.83 12.25
C GLY A 80 9.99 13.70 12.63
N CYS A 81 9.41 14.40 11.66
CA CYS A 81 8.22 15.24 11.85
C CYS A 81 6.87 14.50 11.87
N GLY A 82 6.83 13.17 11.96
CA GLY A 82 5.55 12.44 12.14
C GLY A 82 4.49 12.71 11.07
N ARG A 83 4.90 12.90 9.81
CA ARG A 83 3.98 13.14 8.68
C ARG A 83 4.15 12.15 7.53
N ASN A 84 5.37 11.69 7.30
CA ASN A 84 5.72 10.69 6.28
C ASN A 84 6.15 9.40 6.98
N THR A 85 6.00 8.27 6.30
CA THR A 85 6.44 6.97 6.82
C THR A 85 7.93 6.99 7.10
N ASP A 86 8.33 6.43 8.24
CA ASP A 86 9.73 6.27 8.58
C ASP A 86 10.49 5.51 7.47
N PRO A 87 11.57 6.09 6.91
CA PRO A 87 12.36 5.45 5.87
C PRO A 87 12.96 4.08 6.30
N GLN A 88 13.17 3.84 7.59
CA GLN A 88 13.64 2.55 8.10
C GLN A 88 12.61 1.43 7.90
N ILE A 89 11.31 1.75 8.02
CA ILE A 89 10.22 0.79 7.75
C ILE A 89 10.25 0.39 6.27
N VAL A 90 10.35 1.38 5.38
CA VAL A 90 10.39 1.13 3.94
C VAL A 90 11.64 0.35 3.54
N GLN A 91 12.81 0.70 4.09
CA GLN A 91 14.05 -0.02 3.84
C GLN A 91 13.95 -1.49 4.25
N GLU A 92 13.42 -1.76 5.44
CA GLU A 92 13.27 -3.12 5.94
C GLU A 92 12.23 -3.91 5.11
N LEU A 93 11.12 -3.28 4.69
CA LEU A 93 10.16 -3.92 3.79
C LEU A 93 10.80 -4.30 2.46
N ILE A 94 11.61 -3.42 1.85
CA ILE A 94 12.35 -3.72 0.62
C ILE A 94 13.26 -4.94 0.84
N LEU A 95 14.06 -4.93 1.91
CA LEU A 95 14.97 -6.04 2.25
C LEU A 95 14.22 -7.36 2.42
N GLN A 96 13.12 -7.36 3.17
CA GLN A 96 12.32 -8.56 3.43
C GLN A 96 11.66 -9.08 2.15
N SER A 97 11.17 -8.20 1.28
CA SER A 97 10.59 -8.59 -0.02
C SER A 97 11.64 -9.20 -0.95
N LEU A 98 12.81 -8.57 -1.09
CA LEU A 98 13.90 -9.10 -1.92
C LEU A 98 14.41 -10.45 -1.38
N ASN A 99 14.62 -10.56 -0.06
CA ASN A 99 15.06 -11.81 0.59
C ASN A 99 14.02 -12.95 0.44
N ALA A 100 12.74 -12.62 0.29
CA ALA A 100 11.69 -13.60 0.00
C ALA A 100 11.68 -14.06 -1.47
N GLY A 101 12.48 -13.44 -2.34
CA GLY A 101 12.58 -13.75 -3.75
C GLY A 101 11.58 -12.98 -4.62
N ALA A 102 11.18 -11.76 -4.23
CA ALA A 102 10.50 -10.84 -5.12
C ALA A 102 11.38 -10.55 -6.35
N GLU A 103 10.79 -10.58 -7.55
CA GLU A 103 11.52 -10.29 -8.79
C GLU A 103 11.70 -8.78 -8.97
N VAL A 104 10.63 -8.04 -8.69
CA VAL A 104 10.60 -6.58 -8.76
C VAL A 104 10.00 -6.05 -7.47
N VAL A 105 10.66 -5.06 -6.87
CA VAL A 105 10.12 -4.26 -5.76
C VAL A 105 10.07 -2.81 -6.22
N ARG A 106 8.90 -2.19 -6.09
CA ARG A 106 8.70 -0.75 -6.33
C ARG A 106 8.11 -0.10 -5.09
N VAL A 107 8.49 1.15 -4.87
CA VAL A 107 7.92 2.01 -3.83
C VAL A 107 7.11 3.11 -4.52
N LEU A 108 5.85 3.28 -4.15
CA LEU A 108 4.96 4.22 -4.83
C LEU A 108 4.08 4.96 -3.84
N ASP A 109 4.05 6.29 -3.98
CA ASP A 109 2.99 7.14 -3.46
C ASP A 109 2.79 8.30 -4.43
N THR A 110 1.64 8.96 -4.35
CA THR A 110 1.35 10.14 -5.17
C THR A 110 1.26 11.38 -4.26
N PRO A 111 2.35 12.17 -4.15
CA PRO A 111 2.42 13.32 -3.24
C PRO A 111 1.55 14.51 -3.63
N TRP A 112 1.12 15.28 -2.63
CA TRP A 112 0.41 16.55 -2.84
C TRP A 112 1.32 17.66 -3.36
N ALA A 113 2.56 17.72 -2.84
CA ALA A 113 3.59 18.64 -3.30
C ALA A 113 4.46 18.01 -4.39
N THR A 114 5.50 18.74 -4.83
CA THR A 114 6.48 18.26 -5.82
C THR A 114 7.08 16.90 -5.40
N PRO A 115 6.90 15.82 -6.19
CA PRO A 115 7.30 14.48 -5.77
C PRO A 115 8.77 14.35 -5.38
N GLU A 116 9.65 14.99 -6.13
CA GLU A 116 11.09 14.98 -5.89
C GLU A 116 11.45 15.64 -4.55
N ARG A 117 10.69 16.65 -4.13
CA ARG A 117 10.89 17.32 -2.83
C ARG A 117 10.38 16.43 -1.70
N CYS A 118 9.20 15.84 -1.83
CA CYS A 118 8.67 14.91 -0.83
C CYS A 118 9.58 13.69 -0.66
N ALA A 119 10.07 13.11 -1.75
CA ALA A 119 10.98 11.97 -1.74
C ALA A 119 12.30 12.27 -1.02
N LYS A 120 12.84 13.49 -1.19
CA LYS A 120 14.04 13.95 -0.48
C LYS A 120 13.74 14.22 1.00
N ALA A 121 12.67 14.96 1.29
CA ALA A 121 12.29 15.34 2.65
C ALA A 121 11.96 14.14 3.53
N SER A 122 11.28 13.12 2.98
CA SER A 122 10.97 11.87 3.68
C SER A 122 12.16 10.91 3.84
N GLY A 123 13.28 11.18 3.16
CA GLY A 123 14.43 10.26 3.11
C GLY A 123 14.23 9.04 2.22
N LEU A 124 13.03 8.82 1.65
CA LEU A 124 12.74 7.64 0.82
C LEU A 124 13.55 7.62 -0.47
N ARG A 125 13.92 8.79 -1.01
CA ARG A 125 14.81 8.87 -2.16
C ARG A 125 16.14 8.17 -1.88
N ARG A 126 16.76 8.46 -0.73
CA ARG A 126 18.04 7.87 -0.32
C ARG A 126 17.91 6.37 -0.09
N VAL A 127 16.81 5.93 0.54
CA VAL A 127 16.56 4.51 0.80
C VAL A 127 16.41 3.74 -0.49
N CYS A 128 15.56 4.20 -1.42
CA CYS A 128 15.28 3.47 -2.65
C CYS A 128 16.48 3.45 -3.60
N ASP A 129 17.19 4.58 -3.77
CA ASP A 129 18.38 4.68 -4.63
C ASP A 129 19.52 3.75 -4.18
N ALA A 130 19.57 3.37 -2.89
CA ALA A 130 20.56 2.42 -2.38
C ALA A 130 20.34 0.98 -2.90
N PHE A 131 19.14 0.67 -3.41
CA PHE A 131 18.81 -0.62 -4.02
C PHE A 131 18.73 -0.50 -5.55
N ASP A 132 17.93 0.44 -6.04
CA ASP A 132 17.77 0.73 -7.47
C ASP A 132 17.23 2.16 -7.64
N ALA A 133 17.89 2.97 -8.47
CA ALA A 133 17.49 4.35 -8.77
C ALA A 133 16.08 4.49 -9.36
N ASN A 134 15.51 3.41 -9.90
CA ASN A 134 14.14 3.38 -10.45
C ASN A 134 13.12 2.74 -9.51
N MET A 135 13.52 2.37 -8.28
CA MET A 135 12.63 1.71 -7.33
C MET A 135 11.52 2.63 -6.82
N LEU A 136 11.85 3.90 -6.56
CA LEU A 136 10.86 4.89 -6.15
C LEU A 136 10.19 5.47 -7.39
N VAL A 137 8.88 5.27 -7.50
CA VAL A 137 8.09 5.68 -8.65
C VAL A 137 6.91 6.54 -8.20
N TRP A 138 6.53 7.48 -9.05
CA TRP A 138 5.30 8.24 -8.91
C TRP A 138 4.70 8.46 -10.30
N PRO A 139 3.39 8.18 -10.49
CA PRO A 139 2.75 8.36 -11.79
C PRO A 139 2.72 9.84 -12.20
N THR A 140 3.09 10.14 -13.44
CA THR A 140 3.13 11.52 -13.98
C THR A 140 2.19 11.73 -15.16
N ARG A 141 1.78 10.66 -15.85
CA ARG A 141 0.98 10.70 -17.06
C ARG A 141 -0.36 10.01 -16.85
N THR A 142 -1.41 10.51 -17.50
CA THR A 142 -2.74 9.86 -17.49
C THR A 142 -2.69 8.42 -18.02
N SER A 143 -1.78 8.11 -18.94
CA SER A 143 -1.58 6.76 -19.48
C SER A 143 -1.10 5.73 -18.45
N GLU A 144 -0.60 6.17 -17.30
CA GLU A 144 -0.17 5.31 -16.19
C GLU A 144 -1.32 4.92 -15.27
N TYR A 145 -2.54 5.38 -15.57
CA TYR A 145 -3.75 5.04 -14.83
C TYR A 145 -4.73 4.23 -15.70
N VAL A 146 -5.60 3.47 -15.03
CA VAL A 146 -6.71 2.74 -15.63
C VAL A 146 -7.99 3.21 -14.96
N PHE A 147 -9.00 3.55 -15.78
CA PHE A 147 -10.32 3.87 -15.27
C PHE A 147 -11.01 2.61 -14.73
N CYS A 148 -11.42 2.66 -13.47
CA CYS A 148 -12.14 1.61 -12.78
C CYS A 148 -13.52 2.16 -12.35
N PRO A 149 -14.62 1.61 -12.88
CA PRO A 149 -15.96 2.08 -12.53
C PRO A 149 -16.29 1.76 -11.07
N LEU A 150 -17.02 2.65 -10.39
CA LEU A 150 -17.49 2.47 -9.01
C LEU A 150 -19.02 2.46 -8.93
N PRO A 151 -19.69 1.43 -9.47
CA PRO A 151 -21.15 1.39 -9.49
C PRO A 151 -21.70 1.37 -8.05
N GLY A 152 -22.76 2.13 -7.82
CA GLY A 152 -23.42 2.21 -6.51
C GLY A 152 -22.81 3.22 -5.55
N THR A 153 -21.78 3.97 -5.98
CA THR A 153 -21.21 5.10 -5.22
C THR A 153 -21.55 6.42 -5.91
N SER A 154 -21.27 7.55 -5.25
CA SER A 154 -21.35 8.90 -5.82
C SER A 154 -20.29 9.17 -6.90
N PHE A 155 -19.31 8.28 -7.07
CA PHE A 155 -18.29 8.35 -8.10
C PHE A 155 -18.70 7.52 -9.31
N SER A 156 -18.59 8.09 -10.51
CA SER A 156 -18.73 7.29 -11.75
C SER A 156 -17.63 6.24 -11.87
N GLY A 157 -16.45 6.54 -11.33
CA GLY A 157 -15.29 5.68 -11.25
C GLY A 157 -14.06 6.45 -10.79
N LEU A 158 -12.94 5.75 -10.68
CA LEU A 158 -11.65 6.31 -10.30
C LEU A 158 -10.56 5.80 -11.25
N HIS A 159 -9.54 6.62 -11.46
CA HIS A 159 -8.34 6.22 -12.19
C HIS A 159 -7.31 5.69 -11.20
N ILE A 160 -7.10 4.37 -11.22
CA ILE A 160 -6.13 3.67 -10.36
C ILE A 160 -4.81 3.49 -11.12
N VAL A 161 -3.69 3.72 -10.46
CA VAL A 161 -2.36 3.55 -11.05
C VAL A 161 -2.13 2.10 -11.49
N LYS A 162 -1.66 1.91 -12.73
CA LYS A 162 -1.41 0.59 -13.35
C LYS A 162 -0.53 -0.29 -12.48
N ALA A 163 0.54 0.27 -11.92
CA ALA A 163 1.47 -0.44 -11.07
C ALA A 163 0.78 -1.15 -9.88
N ALA A 164 -0.29 -0.58 -9.33
CA ALA A 164 -1.04 -1.20 -8.24
C ALA A 164 -1.95 -2.34 -8.74
N LEU A 165 -2.55 -2.20 -9.92
CA LEU A 165 -3.39 -3.24 -10.53
C LEU A 165 -2.57 -4.43 -11.04
N GLU A 166 -1.34 -4.17 -11.48
CA GLU A 166 -0.40 -5.17 -12.02
C GLU A 166 0.45 -5.85 -10.92
N ALA A 167 0.53 -5.27 -9.73
CA ALA A 167 1.27 -5.84 -8.62
C ALA A 167 0.65 -7.18 -8.17
N ASP A 168 1.51 -8.18 -7.99
CA ASP A 168 1.13 -9.47 -7.41
C ASP A 168 0.88 -9.36 -5.91
N ALA A 169 1.53 -8.39 -5.26
CA ALA A 169 1.36 -8.11 -3.86
C ALA A 169 1.55 -6.63 -3.56
N ILE A 170 0.65 -6.09 -2.74
CA ILE A 170 0.77 -4.73 -2.22
C ILE A 170 0.94 -4.78 -0.71
N ILE A 171 1.96 -4.07 -0.23
CA ILE A 171 2.20 -3.79 1.18
C ILE A 171 1.95 -2.29 1.38
N PHE A 172 0.87 -1.95 2.07
CA PHE A 172 0.63 -0.58 2.47
C PHE A 172 1.45 -0.26 3.72
N ALA A 173 2.11 0.89 3.74
CA ALA A 173 2.92 1.34 4.85
C ALA A 173 2.58 2.79 5.29
N PRO A 174 1.31 3.17 5.50
CA PRO A 174 0.95 4.54 5.81
C PRO A 174 1.45 4.99 7.19
N HIS A 175 1.82 6.26 7.29
CA HIS A 175 1.96 6.96 8.57
C HIS A 175 0.59 7.40 9.09
N ALA A 176 0.27 7.04 10.33
CA ALA A 176 -0.92 7.49 11.04
C ALA A 176 -0.69 8.89 11.61
N LEU A 177 -1.47 9.85 11.14
CA LEU A 177 -1.38 11.22 11.64
C LEU A 177 -1.95 11.30 13.06
N PRO A 178 -1.16 11.70 14.07
CA PRO A 178 -1.58 11.68 15.47
C PRO A 178 -2.71 12.67 15.80
N ASP A 179 -2.88 13.70 14.96
CA ASP A 179 -3.88 14.77 15.09
C ASP A 179 -5.18 14.49 14.33
N VAL A 180 -5.31 13.32 13.68
CA VAL A 180 -6.45 12.99 12.82
C VAL A 180 -7.24 11.82 13.41
N ASP A 181 -8.37 12.16 14.02
CA ASP A 181 -9.37 11.17 14.45
C ASP A 181 -10.15 10.71 13.21
N CYS A 182 -10.02 9.44 12.84
CA CYS A 182 -10.68 8.89 11.66
C CYS A 182 -11.09 7.42 11.87
N SER A 183 -12.19 7.01 11.23
CA SER A 183 -12.60 5.60 11.25
C SER A 183 -11.61 4.74 10.45
N GLU A 184 -11.61 3.42 10.69
CA GLU A 184 -10.77 2.47 9.94
C GLU A 184 -10.97 2.56 8.42
N SER A 185 -12.22 2.74 8.00
CA SER A 185 -12.58 2.94 6.58
C SER A 185 -12.01 4.25 6.02
N GLN A 186 -12.03 5.34 6.81
CA GLN A 186 -11.42 6.61 6.42
C GLN A 186 -9.89 6.50 6.34
N PHE A 187 -9.28 5.81 7.30
CA PHE A 187 -7.85 5.56 7.31
C PHE A 187 -7.41 4.77 6.06
N MET A 188 -8.10 3.67 5.75
CA MET A 188 -7.84 2.89 4.53
C MET A 188 -8.08 3.71 3.26
N LEU A 189 -9.09 4.57 3.23
CA LEU A 189 -9.31 5.47 2.11
C LEU A 189 -8.15 6.45 1.92
N HIS A 190 -7.66 7.07 3.00
CA HIS A 190 -6.50 7.95 2.96
C HIS A 190 -5.26 7.22 2.49
N MET A 191 -5.03 5.98 2.93
CA MET A 191 -3.97 5.12 2.43
C MET A 191 -4.06 4.95 0.89
N LEU A 192 -5.26 4.64 0.37
CA LEU A 192 -5.50 4.42 -1.07
C LEU A 192 -5.35 5.65 -1.96
N MET A 193 -5.42 6.87 -1.41
CA MET A 193 -5.26 8.11 -2.19
C MET A 193 -3.92 8.18 -2.95
N GLY A 194 -2.89 7.49 -2.46
CA GLY A 194 -1.59 7.40 -3.12
C GLY A 194 -1.62 6.65 -4.46
N LEU A 195 -2.70 5.92 -4.73
CA LEU A 195 -2.88 5.08 -5.91
C LEU A 195 -3.88 5.65 -6.92
N VAL A 196 -4.60 6.72 -6.56
CA VAL A 196 -5.75 7.22 -7.31
C VAL A 196 -5.49 8.64 -7.83
N LYS A 197 -5.84 8.89 -9.09
CA LYS A 197 -5.69 10.22 -9.71
C LYS A 197 -6.63 11.25 -9.07
N GLU A 198 -7.89 10.91 -8.85
CA GLU A 198 -8.93 11.76 -8.23
C GLU A 198 -8.83 11.82 -6.70
N ARG A 199 -7.62 11.75 -6.14
CA ARG A 199 -7.34 11.69 -4.70
C ARG A 199 -8.06 12.75 -3.84
N TYR A 200 -8.22 13.98 -4.34
CA TYR A 200 -8.94 15.03 -3.60
C TYR A 200 -10.42 14.67 -3.44
N SER A 201 -11.08 14.33 -4.55
CA SER A 201 -12.48 13.92 -4.54
C SER A 201 -12.67 12.67 -3.68
N LEU A 202 -11.72 11.73 -3.75
CA LEU A 202 -11.71 10.54 -2.89
C LEU A 202 -11.68 10.92 -1.40
N SER A 203 -10.80 11.84 -1.00
CA SER A 203 -10.62 12.23 0.42
C SER A 203 -11.88 12.77 1.09
N ILE A 204 -12.75 13.45 0.33
CA ILE A 204 -13.99 14.06 0.83
C ILE A 204 -15.24 13.22 0.56
N ALA A 205 -15.07 11.99 0.03
CA ALA A 205 -16.17 11.07 -0.22
C ALA A 205 -17.00 10.84 1.04
N GLN A 206 -18.33 10.79 0.96
CA GLN A 206 -19.13 10.44 2.16
C GLN A 206 -19.28 8.91 2.31
N GLN A 207 -19.13 8.18 1.21
CA GLN A 207 -19.27 6.71 1.14
C GLN A 207 -17.91 6.01 1.27
N HIS A 208 -17.10 6.40 2.26
CA HIS A 208 -15.71 5.95 2.40
C HIS A 208 -15.59 4.42 2.44
N GLU A 209 -16.52 3.73 3.10
CA GLU A 209 -16.50 2.28 3.27
C GLU A 209 -16.70 1.52 1.95
N ASP A 210 -17.74 1.87 1.18
CA ASP A 210 -18.05 1.20 -0.08
C ASP A 210 -16.97 1.44 -1.13
N VAL A 211 -16.48 2.67 -1.22
CA VAL A 211 -15.39 3.04 -2.13
C VAL A 211 -14.11 2.29 -1.76
N THR A 212 -13.74 2.27 -0.49
CA THR A 212 -12.55 1.56 0.00
C THR A 212 -12.62 0.06 -0.28
N ARG A 213 -13.74 -0.57 0.09
CA ARG A 213 -13.97 -2.00 -0.15
C ARG A 213 -13.86 -2.33 -1.64
N HIS A 214 -14.46 -1.49 -2.50
CA HIS A 214 -14.41 -1.71 -3.93
C HIS A 214 -12.98 -1.63 -4.45
N ILE A 215 -12.23 -0.56 -4.13
CA ILE A 215 -10.83 -0.40 -4.58
C ILE A 215 -9.99 -1.59 -4.09
N LEU A 216 -10.08 -1.96 -2.81
CA LEU A 216 -9.33 -3.09 -2.25
C LEU A 216 -9.66 -4.41 -2.95
N SER A 217 -10.90 -4.62 -3.40
CA SER A 217 -11.28 -5.82 -4.15
C SER A 217 -10.58 -5.96 -5.51
N LEU A 218 -10.08 -4.85 -6.05
CA LEU A 218 -9.33 -4.81 -7.30
C LEU A 218 -7.83 -5.08 -7.10
N LEU A 219 -7.33 -4.92 -5.88
CA LEU A 219 -5.91 -4.95 -5.54
C LEU A 219 -5.49 -6.30 -4.94
N SER A 220 -4.22 -6.65 -5.11
CA SER A 220 -3.62 -7.85 -4.51
C SER A 220 -3.02 -7.56 -3.13
N THR A 221 -3.75 -6.83 -2.27
CA THR A 221 -3.26 -6.39 -0.96
C THR A 221 -2.94 -7.57 -0.04
N LYS A 222 -1.76 -7.54 0.59
CA LYS A 222 -1.28 -8.63 1.46
C LYS A 222 -1.06 -8.19 2.90
N LEU A 223 -0.65 -6.95 3.12
CA LEU A 223 -0.20 -6.49 4.42
C LEU A 223 -0.45 -4.99 4.56
N LEU A 224 -0.81 -4.59 5.78
CA LEU A 224 -0.81 -3.20 6.22
C LEU A 224 0.20 -3.02 7.35
N VAL A 225 1.12 -2.07 7.20
CA VAL A 225 2.09 -1.67 8.22
C VAL A 225 1.77 -0.23 8.59
N ILE A 226 1.26 -0.02 9.79
CA ILE A 226 0.87 1.31 10.26
C ILE A 226 2.02 1.89 11.08
N ASP A 227 2.63 2.94 10.55
CA ASP A 227 3.62 3.72 11.27
C ASP A 227 2.90 4.73 12.18
N LYS A 228 2.91 4.49 13.49
CA LYS A 228 2.29 5.33 14.54
C LYS A 228 3.33 6.07 15.38
N GLN A 229 4.57 6.14 14.91
CA GLN A 229 5.64 6.79 15.66
C GLN A 229 5.33 8.28 15.86
N MET A 230 5.38 8.73 17.11
CA MET A 230 5.14 10.13 17.47
C MET A 230 6.33 11.02 17.08
N GLU A 231 6.07 12.30 16.84
CA GLU A 231 7.11 13.29 16.48
C GLU A 231 8.25 13.29 17.51
N THR A 232 9.48 13.14 17.02
CA THR A 232 10.69 13.38 17.82
C THR A 232 11.16 14.81 17.57
N VAL A 233 10.31 15.78 17.90
CA VAL A 233 10.58 17.23 17.74
C VAL A 233 10.83 17.63 16.28
N CYS A 234 9.82 18.19 15.60
CA CYS A 234 10.11 18.94 14.37
C CYS A 234 11.06 20.10 14.73
N PRO A 235 12.25 20.21 14.12
CA PRO A 235 13.07 21.40 14.30
C PRO A 235 12.25 22.60 13.82
N SER A 236 12.01 23.55 14.73
CA SER A 236 11.44 24.85 14.36
C SER A 236 12.42 25.52 13.41
N ASN A 237 12.00 25.75 12.16
CA ASN A 237 12.76 26.49 11.16
C ASN A 237 13.21 27.86 11.69
#